data_AF-A0A9D9E129-F1
#
_entry.id   AF-A0A9D9E129-F1
#
_cell.length_a   1.000
_cell.length_b   1.000
_cell.length_c   1.000
_cell.angle_alpha   90.00
_cell.angle_beta   90.00
_cell.angle_gamma   90.00
#
_symmetry.space_group_name_H-M   'P 1'
#
loop_
_entity.id
_entity.type
_entity.pdbx_description
1 polymer ?
#
loop_
_entity_poly.entity_id
_entity_poly.type
_entity_poly.pdbx_seq_one_letter_code
_entity_poly.pdbx_strand_id
1 'polypeptide(L)'
;MVNKQKIYTALAVVVLGGTLAFGIVNNNDADAKLIPQPVASGTTVYSNSGASIDASNISDGYIMVKYTGGADKKIKCIVQKSGDVAYTYNLNNKGNYETFPLAEGNGKYSVTVYENISGTKYSTVYSSSFNVNIKNEFSPFLYPNQYVNFNENSNAVAVADKLTENLDNDLSKLTQIYHYVIGNISYDTQKAQTVESGYLPNVDETLQTRKGICLDYASLMTAMLRSQGIPSKLIVGYTGNLYHAWINVYINGIGWVDKAVYFDGNSWKLMDPTFASSNRNSAKIQKYIGDGTNYTAKYAY
;
A
#
# COMPACT_ATOMS: atom_id res chain seq x y z
N MET A 1 -15.65 -35.68 38.11
CA MET A 1 -16.15 -34.64 39.02
C MET A 1 -14.98 -33.69 39.26
N VAL A 2 -14.88 -32.54 38.59
CA VAL A 2 -15.55 -31.28 38.98
C VAL A 2 -16.01 -30.51 37.73
N ASN A 3 -17.24 -30.03 37.85
CA ASN A 3 -18.04 -29.29 36.89
C ASN A 3 -17.57 -27.81 36.86
N LYS A 4 -17.21 -27.25 35.70
CA LYS A 4 -17.03 -25.79 35.55
C LYS A 4 -18.28 -25.20 34.90
N GLN A 5 -19.14 -24.65 35.77
CA GLN A 5 -20.30 -23.82 35.42
C GLN A 5 -19.86 -22.64 34.55
N LYS A 6 -20.52 -22.47 33.39
CA LYS A 6 -20.52 -21.23 32.63
C LYS A 6 -21.50 -20.26 33.30
N ILE A 7 -21.02 -19.06 33.60
CA ILE A 7 -21.82 -17.97 34.14
C ILE A 7 -22.63 -17.37 32.98
N TYR A 8 -23.95 -17.41 33.08
CA TYR A 8 -24.86 -16.68 32.19
C TYR A 8 -25.29 -15.38 32.86
N THR A 9 -24.96 -14.24 32.27
CA THR A 9 -25.53 -12.95 32.67
C THR A 9 -26.90 -12.82 32.01
N ALA A 10 -27.97 -13.02 32.78
CA ALA A 10 -29.33 -12.79 32.32
C ALA A 10 -29.61 -11.27 32.30
N LEU A 11 -29.80 -10.68 31.12
CA LEU A 11 -30.38 -9.35 30.97
C LEU A 11 -31.90 -9.52 30.97
N ALA A 12 -32.58 -9.00 31.99
CA ALA A 12 -34.04 -8.95 32.02
C ALA A 12 -34.53 -7.92 30.99
N VAL A 13 -35.26 -8.37 29.97
CA VAL A 13 -35.98 -7.51 29.03
C VAL A 13 -37.47 -7.81 29.18
N VAL A 14 -38.21 -6.80 29.62
CA VAL A 14 -39.68 -6.79 29.61
C VAL A 14 -40.12 -6.67 28.14
N VAL A 15 -40.76 -7.71 27.61
CA VAL A 15 -41.30 -7.73 26.25
C VAL A 15 -42.79 -7.41 26.31
N LEU A 16 -43.19 -6.31 25.67
CA LEU A 16 -44.55 -6.10 25.18
C LEU A 16 -44.53 -6.29 23.66
N GLY A 17 -45.13 -7.40 23.21
CA GLY A 17 -45.71 -7.58 21.88
C GLY A 17 -44.79 -7.37 20.66
N GLY A 18 -44.01 -8.39 20.31
CA GLY A 18 -43.39 -8.49 18.99
C GLY A 18 -42.54 -9.76 18.89
N THR A 19 -42.85 -10.65 17.95
CA THR A 19 -42.09 -11.87 17.67
C THR A 19 -40.62 -11.55 17.39
N LEU A 20 -39.74 -11.86 18.34
CA LEU A 20 -38.29 -11.85 18.18
C LEU A 20 -37.84 -13.23 17.69
N ALA A 21 -37.40 -13.29 16.44
CA ALA A 21 -36.65 -14.42 15.93
C ALA A 21 -35.24 -14.39 16.55
N PHE A 22 -34.95 -15.33 17.45
CA PHE A 22 -33.60 -15.51 17.99
C PHE A 22 -32.75 -16.27 16.97
N GLY A 23 -31.95 -15.54 16.20
CA GLY A 23 -30.81 -16.12 15.49
C GLY A 23 -29.72 -16.47 16.50
N ILE A 24 -29.39 -17.74 16.62
CA ILE A 24 -28.18 -18.19 17.32
C ILE A 24 -27.00 -17.71 16.46
N VAL A 25 -26.29 -16.68 16.91
CA VAL A 25 -25.00 -16.31 16.32
C VAL A 25 -23.98 -17.35 16.80
N ASN A 26 -23.63 -18.27 15.92
CA ASN A 26 -22.45 -19.11 16.11
C ASN A 26 -21.22 -18.22 15.93
N ASN A 27 -20.50 -17.93 17.02
CA ASN A 27 -19.20 -17.23 16.99
C ASN A 27 -18.09 -18.17 16.46
N ASN A 28 -18.22 -18.64 15.22
CA ASN A 28 -17.21 -19.44 14.51
C ASN A 28 -16.83 -18.84 13.16
N ASP A 29 -17.17 -17.58 12.90
CA ASP A 29 -16.55 -16.84 11.81
C ASP A 29 -15.22 -16.30 12.33
N ALA A 30 -14.13 -16.98 11.96
CA ALA A 30 -12.82 -16.34 11.94
C ALA A 30 -12.99 -15.00 11.21
N ASP A 31 -12.61 -13.89 11.84
CA ASP A 31 -12.74 -12.53 11.30
C ASP A 31 -12.47 -12.54 9.80
N ALA A 32 -13.53 -12.39 9.00
CA ALA A 32 -13.41 -12.42 7.55
C ALA A 32 -12.41 -11.33 7.18
N LYS A 33 -11.30 -11.77 6.61
CA LYS A 33 -10.15 -10.95 6.28
C LYS A 33 -10.58 -9.87 5.28
N LEU A 34 -10.80 -8.66 5.77
CA LEU A 34 -11.30 -7.55 4.96
C LEU A 34 -10.15 -6.89 4.20
N ILE A 35 -10.23 -6.92 2.87
CA ILE A 35 -9.29 -6.20 2.01
C ILE A 35 -9.78 -4.75 1.89
N PRO A 36 -9.03 -3.77 2.42
CA PRO A 36 -9.48 -2.38 2.43
C PRO A 36 -9.68 -1.85 1.00
N GLN A 37 -10.85 -1.25 0.73
CA GLN A 37 -11.17 -0.63 -0.55
C GLN A 37 -11.25 0.89 -0.38
N PRO A 38 -10.40 1.68 -1.06
CA PRO A 38 -10.48 3.13 -1.00
C PRO A 38 -11.77 3.61 -1.67
N VAL A 39 -12.48 4.50 -0.98
CA VAL A 39 -13.72 5.12 -1.49
C VAL A 39 -13.66 6.64 -1.38
N ALA A 40 -14.33 7.33 -2.31
CA ALA A 40 -14.60 8.76 -2.22
C ALA A 40 -15.96 8.96 -1.53
N SER A 41 -15.96 9.05 -0.20
CA SER A 41 -17.20 9.05 0.61
C SER A 41 -18.00 10.35 0.50
N GLY A 42 -17.38 11.44 0.04
CA GLY A 42 -18.04 12.73 -0.16
C GLY A 42 -18.39 13.52 1.10
N THR A 43 -17.94 13.11 2.29
CA THR A 43 -18.23 13.81 3.56
C THR A 43 -17.40 15.07 3.72
N THR A 44 -16.15 15.07 3.26
CA THR A 44 -15.28 16.26 3.22
C THR A 44 -14.63 16.36 1.85
N VAL A 45 -15.08 17.34 1.05
CA VAL A 45 -14.61 17.54 -0.32
C VAL A 45 -14.15 18.98 -0.52
N TYR A 46 -12.96 19.14 -1.08
CA TYR A 46 -12.43 20.42 -1.56
C TYR A 46 -12.41 20.38 -3.08
N SER A 47 -13.11 21.30 -3.75
CA SER A 47 -13.21 21.26 -5.21
C SER A 47 -13.44 22.63 -5.84
N ASN A 48 -13.11 22.70 -7.13
CA ASN A 48 -13.58 23.73 -8.06
C ASN A 48 -14.07 23.05 -9.35
N SER A 49 -14.24 23.80 -10.44
CA SER A 49 -14.62 23.23 -11.75
C SER A 49 -13.54 22.32 -12.36
N GLY A 50 -12.28 22.47 -11.98
CA GLY A 50 -11.15 21.77 -12.58
C GLY A 50 -10.66 20.53 -11.82
N ALA A 51 -10.91 20.41 -10.52
CA ALA A 51 -10.54 19.23 -9.73
C ALA A 51 -11.40 19.06 -8.46
N SER A 52 -11.43 17.83 -7.96
CA SER A 52 -12.04 17.46 -6.68
C SER A 52 -11.08 16.61 -5.86
N ILE A 53 -10.83 17.04 -4.62
CA ILE A 53 -10.04 16.37 -3.59
C ILE A 53 -11.00 15.94 -2.49
N ASP A 54 -11.29 14.64 -2.43
CA ASP A 54 -12.07 14.03 -1.37
C ASP A 54 -11.13 13.63 -0.22
N ALA A 55 -11.29 14.32 0.91
CA ALA A 55 -10.54 14.16 2.15
C ALA A 55 -11.39 13.46 3.23
N SER A 56 -12.46 12.75 2.84
CA SER A 56 -13.38 12.09 3.78
C SER A 56 -12.70 11.01 4.62
N ASN A 57 -11.63 10.40 4.10
CA ASN A 57 -10.96 9.25 4.72
C ASN A 57 -9.53 9.57 5.16
N ILE A 58 -9.21 10.84 5.44
CA ILE A 58 -7.88 11.24 5.93
C ILE A 58 -7.48 10.56 7.24
N SER A 59 -8.45 10.15 8.08
CA SER A 59 -8.16 9.41 9.31
C SER A 59 -7.68 7.98 9.04
N ASP A 60 -7.98 7.45 7.86
CA ASP A 60 -7.54 6.14 7.38
C ASP A 60 -6.30 6.27 6.49
N GLY A 61 -5.74 7.48 6.36
CA GLY A 61 -4.43 7.70 5.77
C GLY A 61 -4.42 7.81 4.24
N TYR A 62 -5.55 8.13 3.61
CA TYR A 62 -5.60 8.37 2.17
C TYR A 62 -6.56 9.50 1.79
N ILE A 63 -6.42 9.98 0.56
CA ILE A 63 -7.36 10.88 -0.13
C ILE A 63 -7.71 10.31 -1.50
N MET A 64 -8.86 10.72 -2.03
CA MET A 64 -9.24 10.45 -3.42
C MET A 64 -9.19 11.75 -4.22
N VAL A 65 -8.52 11.75 -5.37
CA VAL A 65 -8.43 12.94 -6.23
C VAL A 65 -8.90 12.60 -7.63
N LYS A 66 -9.70 13.48 -8.24
CA LYS A 66 -10.06 13.41 -9.66
C LYS A 66 -9.91 14.77 -10.33
N TYR A 67 -9.51 14.75 -11.59
CA TYR A 67 -9.51 15.93 -12.45
C TYR A 67 -10.86 16.07 -13.16
N THR A 68 -11.47 17.25 -13.08
CA THR A 68 -12.79 17.55 -13.66
C THR A 68 -12.75 18.61 -14.75
N GLY A 69 -11.57 19.13 -15.09
CA GLY A 69 -11.42 20.17 -16.12
C GLY A 69 -11.68 19.69 -17.55
N GLY A 70 -11.73 18.37 -17.78
CA GLY A 70 -12.15 17.76 -19.05
C GLY A 70 -11.17 17.90 -20.21
N ALA A 71 -10.04 18.59 -20.05
CA ALA A 71 -9.04 18.72 -21.10
C ALA A 71 -8.26 17.40 -21.28
N ASP A 72 -7.99 17.03 -22.54
CA ASP A 72 -7.10 15.91 -22.87
C ASP A 72 -5.63 16.35 -22.75
N LYS A 73 -5.21 16.58 -21.51
CA LYS A 73 -3.87 17.04 -21.13
C LYS A 73 -3.25 16.10 -20.10
N LYS A 74 -1.93 16.19 -19.95
CA LYS A 74 -1.22 15.54 -18.84
C LYS A 74 -1.59 16.28 -17.55
N ILE A 75 -2.10 15.54 -16.57
CA ILE A 75 -2.46 16.08 -15.26
C ILE A 75 -1.50 15.51 -14.22
N LYS A 76 -1.11 16.34 -13.26
CA LYS A 76 -0.33 15.90 -12.10
C LYS A 76 -1.06 16.20 -10.81
N CYS A 77 -0.91 15.31 -9.83
CA CYS A 77 -1.30 15.52 -8.44
C CYS A 77 -0.02 15.58 -7.61
N ILE A 78 0.16 16.64 -6.82
CA ILE A 78 1.25 16.73 -5.84
C ILE A 78 0.65 16.66 -4.44
N VAL A 79 1.09 15.68 -3.66
CA VAL A 79 0.74 15.52 -2.24
C VAL A 79 1.99 15.80 -1.42
N GLN A 80 1.93 16.76 -0.49
CA GLN A 80 3.07 17.16 0.31
C GLN A 80 2.67 17.44 1.75
N LYS A 81 3.36 16.81 2.70
CA LYS A 81 3.32 17.23 4.11
C LYS A 81 4.33 18.36 4.32
N SER A 82 3.95 19.37 5.10
CA SER A 82 4.79 20.53 5.37
C SER A 82 6.13 20.12 5.99
N GLY A 83 7.24 20.45 5.32
CA GLY A 83 8.60 20.10 5.75
C GLY A 83 9.12 18.78 5.18
N ASP A 84 8.27 17.99 4.53
CA ASP A 84 8.63 16.69 3.95
C ASP A 84 8.67 16.76 2.41
N VAL A 85 9.05 15.63 1.81
CA VAL A 85 9.16 15.46 0.36
C VAL A 85 7.79 15.61 -0.32
N ALA A 86 7.78 16.25 -1.50
CA ALA A 86 6.59 16.32 -2.34
C ALA A 86 6.47 15.06 -3.21
N TYR A 87 5.38 14.31 -3.03
CA TYR A 87 5.04 13.17 -3.86
C TYR A 87 4.33 13.66 -5.12
N THR A 88 4.92 13.41 -6.29
CA THR A 88 4.36 13.82 -7.58
C THR A 88 3.81 12.61 -8.32
N TYR A 89 2.52 12.63 -8.59
CA TYR A 89 1.80 11.59 -9.31
C TYR A 89 1.31 12.11 -10.65
N ASN A 90 1.21 11.23 -11.64
CA ASN A 90 0.33 11.49 -12.78
C ASN A 90 -1.11 11.27 -12.31
N LEU A 91 -2.04 12.11 -12.73
CA LEU A 91 -3.46 11.94 -12.47
C LEU A 91 -4.16 11.70 -13.82
N ASN A 92 -5.09 10.75 -13.86
CA ASN A 92 -5.87 10.48 -15.05
C ASN A 92 -6.71 11.72 -15.43
N ASN A 93 -6.90 11.91 -16.73
CA ASN A 93 -7.75 12.98 -17.27
C ASN A 93 -9.17 12.48 -17.63
N LYS A 94 -9.56 11.29 -17.13
CA LYS A 94 -10.84 10.63 -17.47
C LYS A 94 -11.96 10.95 -16.49
N GLY A 95 -11.72 11.79 -15.49
CA GLY A 95 -12.71 12.14 -14.48
C GLY A 95 -12.91 11.09 -13.38
N ASN A 96 -12.10 10.04 -13.36
CA ASN A 96 -12.17 8.99 -12.35
C ASN A 96 -11.32 9.36 -11.13
N TYR A 97 -11.77 8.92 -9.94
CA TYR A 97 -10.99 9.06 -8.72
C TYR A 97 -9.79 8.11 -8.72
N GLU A 98 -8.65 8.61 -8.23
CA GLU A 98 -7.48 7.82 -7.87
C GLU A 98 -7.13 8.04 -6.40
N THR A 99 -6.58 6.99 -5.78
CA THR A 99 -6.22 6.98 -4.35
C THR A 99 -4.77 7.39 -4.16
N PHE A 100 -4.54 8.35 -3.26
CA PHE A 100 -3.20 8.80 -2.88
C PHE A 100 -2.98 8.61 -1.37
N PRO A 101 -1.91 7.91 -0.95
CA PRO A 101 -1.62 7.68 0.45
C PRO A 101 -1.04 8.94 1.11
N LEU A 102 -1.35 9.12 2.39
CA LEU A 102 -0.75 10.14 3.25
C LEU A 102 0.46 9.52 3.98
N ALA A 103 1.46 9.12 3.20
CA ALA A 103 2.56 8.26 3.65
C ALA A 103 3.44 8.87 4.76
N GLU A 104 3.52 10.21 4.83
CA GLU A 104 4.33 10.93 5.83
C GLU A 104 3.64 11.11 7.21
N GLY A 105 2.51 10.44 7.44
CA GLY A 105 1.84 10.38 8.73
C GLY A 105 1.02 11.63 9.11
N ASN A 106 0.99 11.96 10.39
CA ASN A 106 0.21 13.10 10.90
C ASN A 106 0.88 14.43 10.57
N GLY A 107 0.09 15.45 10.24
CA GLY A 107 0.62 16.79 9.99
C GLY A 107 -0.24 17.61 9.04
N LYS A 108 0.28 18.78 8.64
CA LYS A 108 -0.38 19.64 7.67
C LYS A 108 0.03 19.24 6.25
N TYR A 109 -0.95 18.89 5.42
CA TYR A 109 -0.75 18.54 4.02
C TYR A 109 -1.23 19.65 3.10
N SER A 110 -0.58 19.76 1.94
CA SER A 110 -1.11 20.41 0.75
C SER A 110 -1.27 19.38 -0.37
N VAL A 111 -2.36 19.52 -1.12
CA VAL A 111 -2.67 18.70 -2.30
C VAL A 111 -2.95 19.64 -3.45
N THR A 112 -2.18 19.52 -4.53
CA THR A 112 -2.27 20.44 -5.67
C THR A 112 -2.40 19.66 -6.98
N VAL A 113 -3.44 19.99 -7.74
CA VAL A 113 -3.67 19.45 -9.08
C VAL A 113 -3.16 20.45 -10.12
N TYR A 114 -2.40 19.94 -11.08
CA TYR A 114 -1.75 20.70 -12.13
C TYR A 114 -2.14 20.18 -13.52
N GLU A 115 -2.33 21.09 -14.47
CA GLU A 115 -2.58 20.78 -15.88
C GLU A 115 -1.38 21.19 -16.72
N ASN A 116 -1.00 20.35 -17.68
CA ASN A 116 0.11 20.66 -18.58
C ASN A 116 -0.27 21.74 -19.59
N ILE A 117 0.58 22.76 -19.69
CA ILE A 117 0.45 23.84 -20.68
C ILE A 117 1.22 23.45 -21.95
N SER A 118 2.52 23.20 -21.81
CA SER A 118 3.42 22.79 -22.89
C SER A 118 4.71 22.19 -22.34
N GLY A 119 5.23 21.14 -22.99
CA GLY A 119 6.46 20.47 -22.56
C GLY A 119 6.39 20.06 -21.09
N THR A 120 7.30 20.61 -20.27
CA THR A 120 7.37 20.39 -18.82
C THR A 120 6.70 21.48 -17.98
N LYS A 121 6.04 22.47 -18.60
CA LYS A 121 5.34 23.57 -17.91
C LYS A 121 3.92 23.18 -17.54
N TYR A 122 3.54 23.46 -16.31
CA TYR A 122 2.23 23.16 -15.75
C TYR A 122 1.64 24.42 -15.10
N SER A 123 0.31 24.56 -15.14
CA SER A 123 -0.46 25.55 -14.37
C SER A 123 -1.20 24.86 -13.23
N THR A 124 -1.34 25.56 -12.11
CA THR A 124 -2.18 25.09 -10.99
C THR A 124 -3.65 25.13 -11.40
N VAL A 125 -4.33 23.99 -11.30
CA VAL A 125 -5.78 23.87 -11.49
C VAL A 125 -6.51 24.13 -10.17
N TYR A 126 -6.03 23.51 -9.09
CA TYR A 126 -6.61 23.63 -7.77
C TYR A 126 -5.60 23.24 -6.69
N SER A 127 -5.67 23.86 -5.52
CA SER A 127 -4.85 23.51 -4.36
C SER A 127 -5.70 23.60 -3.09
N SER A 128 -5.55 22.62 -2.20
CA SER A 128 -6.15 22.63 -0.87
C SER A 128 -5.12 22.22 0.18
N SER A 129 -5.34 22.63 1.43
CA SER A 129 -4.52 22.23 2.56
C SER A 129 -5.37 21.91 3.76
N PHE A 130 -5.02 20.85 4.48
CA PHE A 130 -5.76 20.36 5.64
C PHE A 130 -4.81 19.68 6.63
N ASN A 131 -5.25 19.57 7.90
CA ASN A 131 -4.52 18.84 8.93
C ASN A 131 -4.98 17.38 8.93
N VAL A 132 -4.02 16.47 8.96
CA VAL A 132 -4.22 15.02 8.95
C VAL A 132 -3.90 14.46 10.32
N ASN A 133 -4.83 13.66 10.84
CA ASN A 133 -4.66 12.85 12.05
C ASN A 133 -5.13 11.41 11.77
N ILE A 134 -4.18 10.54 11.46
CA ILE A 134 -4.37 9.13 11.12
C ILE A 134 -4.57 8.35 12.41
N LYS A 135 -5.61 7.51 12.44
CA LYS A 135 -5.96 6.67 13.60
C LYS A 135 -5.00 5.49 13.77
N ASN A 136 -4.59 4.89 12.65
CA ASN A 136 -3.70 3.75 12.61
C ASN A 136 -2.54 4.05 11.65
N GLU A 137 -1.32 4.21 12.17
CA GLU A 137 -0.13 4.55 11.37
C GLU A 137 0.19 3.55 10.24
N PHE A 138 -0.36 2.33 10.31
CA PHE A 138 -0.19 1.30 9.28
C PHE A 138 -1.17 1.44 8.12
N SER A 139 -2.29 2.14 8.28
CA SER A 139 -3.34 2.19 7.27
C SER A 139 -2.88 2.74 5.91
N PRO A 140 -2.03 3.79 5.80
CA PRO A 140 -1.51 4.21 4.49
C PRO A 140 -0.78 3.10 3.73
N PHE A 141 -0.24 2.10 4.45
CA PHE A 141 0.55 0.98 3.92
C PHE A 141 -0.24 -0.34 3.89
N LEU A 142 -1.56 -0.27 4.05
CA LEU A 142 -2.51 -1.37 3.89
C LEU A 142 -3.49 -1.10 2.73
N TYR A 143 -3.91 0.15 2.54
CA TYR A 143 -4.81 0.51 1.46
C TYR A 143 -4.14 0.41 0.07
N PRO A 144 -4.90 -0.01 -0.96
CA PRO A 144 -4.50 0.14 -2.36
C PRO A 144 -4.23 1.61 -2.73
N ASN A 145 -3.27 1.82 -3.62
CA ASN A 145 -2.99 3.13 -4.23
C ASN A 145 -2.49 2.96 -5.66
N GLN A 146 -2.18 4.08 -6.32
CA GLN A 146 -1.78 4.10 -7.72
C GLN A 146 -0.60 3.16 -8.08
N TYR A 147 0.37 2.97 -7.18
CA TYR A 147 1.54 2.12 -7.40
C TYR A 147 1.36 0.68 -6.90
N VAL A 148 0.42 0.46 -5.99
CA VAL A 148 0.06 -0.84 -5.43
C VAL A 148 -1.45 -0.98 -5.51
N ASN A 149 -1.96 -1.18 -6.71
CA ASN A 149 -3.39 -1.21 -7.00
C ASN A 149 -3.90 -2.65 -7.05
N PHE A 150 -4.79 -3.00 -6.12
CA PHE A 150 -5.39 -4.33 -6.00
C PHE A 150 -6.75 -4.21 -5.31
N ASN A 151 -7.60 -5.22 -5.51
CA ASN A 151 -8.84 -5.38 -4.76
C ASN A 151 -9.11 -6.86 -4.49
N GLU A 152 -10.21 -7.17 -3.82
CA GLU A 152 -10.59 -8.55 -3.46
C GLU A 152 -10.68 -9.51 -4.67
N ASN A 153 -10.95 -8.98 -5.87
CA ASN A 153 -11.08 -9.77 -7.09
C ASN A 153 -9.75 -9.89 -7.88
N SER A 154 -8.67 -9.27 -7.40
CA SER A 154 -7.36 -9.39 -8.05
C SER A 154 -6.82 -10.81 -7.94
N ASN A 155 -6.30 -11.35 -9.04
CA ASN A 155 -5.65 -12.67 -9.05
C ASN A 155 -4.46 -12.72 -8.06
N ALA A 156 -3.73 -11.62 -7.92
CA ALA A 156 -2.66 -11.49 -6.93
C ALA A 156 -3.14 -11.78 -5.48
N VAL A 157 -4.36 -11.34 -5.13
CA VAL A 157 -4.97 -11.61 -3.82
C VAL A 157 -5.26 -13.10 -3.66
N ALA A 158 -5.94 -13.69 -4.64
CA ALA A 158 -6.30 -15.11 -4.61
C ALA A 158 -5.06 -16.02 -4.48
N VAL A 159 -3.97 -15.68 -5.19
CA VAL A 159 -2.70 -16.39 -5.05
C VAL A 159 -2.09 -16.19 -3.66
N ALA A 160 -2.09 -14.97 -3.13
CA ALA A 160 -1.56 -14.70 -1.79
C ALA A 160 -2.33 -15.48 -0.71
N ASP A 161 -3.66 -15.54 -0.81
CA ASP A 161 -4.50 -16.35 0.09
C ASP A 161 -4.11 -17.82 0.03
N LYS A 162 -3.91 -18.37 -1.17
CA LYS A 162 -3.51 -19.77 -1.32
C LYS A 162 -2.12 -20.07 -0.76
N LEU A 163 -1.16 -19.18 -0.97
CA LEU A 163 0.21 -19.35 -0.49
C LEU A 163 0.34 -19.27 1.03
N THR A 164 -0.58 -18.55 1.66
CA THR A 164 -0.56 -18.25 3.09
C THR A 164 -1.61 -19.00 3.88
N GLU A 165 -2.31 -19.93 3.22
CA GLU A 165 -3.26 -20.84 3.83
C GLU A 165 -2.59 -21.58 5.01
N ASN A 166 -3.21 -21.50 6.19
CA ASN A 166 -2.71 -22.08 7.45
C ASN A 166 -1.39 -21.49 7.99
N LEU A 167 -0.97 -20.31 7.53
CA LEU A 167 0.16 -19.58 8.13
C LEU A 167 -0.36 -18.51 9.07
N ASP A 168 0.07 -18.56 10.33
CA ASP A 168 -0.40 -17.62 11.35
C ASP A 168 0.52 -16.40 11.55
N ASN A 169 1.79 -16.48 11.14
CA ASN A 169 2.78 -15.43 11.40
C ASN A 169 3.22 -14.71 10.12
N ASP A 170 3.46 -13.41 10.24
CA ASP A 170 3.80 -12.52 9.12
C ASP A 170 5.09 -12.94 8.41
N LEU A 171 6.08 -13.47 9.14
CA LEU A 171 7.35 -13.87 8.56
C LEU A 171 7.20 -15.07 7.62
N SER A 172 6.45 -16.09 8.01
CA SER A 172 6.15 -17.24 7.15
C SER A 172 5.36 -16.79 5.91
N LYS A 173 4.39 -15.89 6.07
CA LYS A 173 3.63 -15.32 4.94
C LYS A 173 4.54 -14.56 3.98
N LEU A 174 5.38 -13.66 4.50
CA LEU A 174 6.37 -12.91 3.73
C LEU A 174 7.29 -13.84 2.94
N THR A 175 7.82 -14.87 3.61
CA THR A 175 8.74 -15.83 3.01
C THR A 175 8.11 -16.59 1.85
N GLN A 176 6.87 -17.08 2.03
CA GLN A 176 6.15 -17.82 0.99
C GLN A 176 5.80 -16.93 -0.21
N ILE A 177 5.32 -15.71 0.03
CA ILE A 177 5.03 -14.73 -1.04
C ILE A 177 6.32 -14.38 -1.80
N TYR A 178 7.42 -14.11 -1.08
CA TYR A 178 8.71 -13.82 -1.68
C TYR A 178 9.15 -14.97 -2.62
N HIS A 179 9.20 -16.20 -2.12
CA HIS A 179 9.62 -17.36 -2.90
C HIS A 179 8.75 -17.60 -4.14
N TYR A 180 7.44 -17.42 -4.01
CA TYR A 180 6.55 -17.51 -5.15
C TYR A 180 6.89 -16.48 -6.22
N VAL A 181 6.98 -15.20 -5.87
CA VAL A 181 7.19 -14.14 -6.87
C VAL A 181 8.57 -14.29 -7.52
N ILE A 182 9.64 -14.53 -6.76
CA ILE A 182 10.98 -14.68 -7.36
C ILE A 182 11.12 -15.96 -8.20
N GLY A 183 10.34 -17.01 -7.91
CA GLY A 183 10.36 -18.27 -8.65
C GLY A 183 9.46 -18.27 -9.89
N ASN A 184 8.46 -17.37 -9.97
CA ASN A 184 7.46 -17.35 -11.03
C ASN A 184 7.53 -16.14 -11.96
N ILE A 185 8.15 -15.03 -11.54
CA ILE A 185 8.29 -13.83 -12.36
C ILE A 185 9.72 -13.74 -12.87
N SER A 186 9.87 -13.49 -14.18
CA SER A 186 11.15 -13.24 -14.84
C SER A 186 11.37 -11.74 -15.12
N TYR A 187 12.62 -11.29 -15.04
CA TYR A 187 12.93 -9.88 -15.27
C TYR A 187 12.76 -9.51 -16.75
N ASP A 188 11.97 -8.47 -17.03
CA ASP A 188 11.73 -7.97 -18.38
C ASP A 188 12.77 -6.90 -18.76
N THR A 189 13.87 -7.36 -19.35
CA THR A 189 14.98 -6.48 -19.77
C THR A 189 14.58 -5.53 -20.89
N GLN A 190 13.68 -5.95 -21.79
CA GLN A 190 13.20 -5.10 -22.88
C GLN A 190 12.35 -3.97 -22.31
N LYS A 191 11.37 -4.28 -21.45
CA LYS A 191 10.57 -3.28 -20.75
C LYS A 191 11.44 -2.35 -19.91
N ALA A 192 12.48 -2.86 -19.23
CA ALA A 192 13.40 -2.02 -18.47
C ALA A 192 14.14 -0.97 -19.34
N GLN A 193 14.36 -1.27 -20.62
CA GLN A 193 15.00 -0.35 -21.57
C GLN A 193 14.01 0.60 -22.25
N THR A 194 12.75 0.19 -22.41
CA THR A 194 11.75 0.92 -23.22
C THR A 194 10.64 1.58 -22.40
N VAL A 195 10.54 1.30 -21.09
CA VAL A 195 9.47 1.84 -20.23
C VAL A 195 9.51 3.36 -20.22
N GLU A 196 8.36 3.97 -20.50
CA GLU A 196 8.22 5.42 -20.53
C GLU A 196 7.95 6.02 -19.14
N SER A 197 8.25 7.30 -19.01
CA SER A 197 7.92 8.05 -17.79
C SER A 197 6.41 8.06 -17.56
N GLY A 198 5.99 7.73 -16.34
CA GLY A 198 4.58 7.66 -15.97
C GLY A 198 3.98 6.26 -16.00
N TYR A 199 4.79 5.24 -16.27
CA TYR A 199 4.41 3.84 -16.10
C TYR A 199 3.91 3.54 -14.68
N LEU A 200 2.78 2.81 -14.61
CA LEU A 200 2.19 2.30 -13.38
C LEU A 200 2.08 0.77 -13.46
N PRO A 201 2.45 0.04 -12.41
CA PRO A 201 2.32 -1.41 -12.39
C PRO A 201 0.87 -1.89 -12.42
N ASN A 202 0.65 -3.02 -13.06
CA ASN A 202 -0.56 -3.82 -12.92
C ASN A 202 -0.19 -5.19 -12.33
N VAL A 203 -0.67 -5.46 -11.12
CA VAL A 203 -0.28 -6.66 -10.36
C VAL A 203 -0.78 -7.94 -11.03
N ASP A 204 -1.98 -7.91 -11.62
CA ASP A 204 -2.56 -9.07 -12.31
C ASP A 204 -1.93 -9.29 -13.69
N GLU A 205 -1.58 -8.22 -14.40
CA GLU A 205 -0.81 -8.33 -15.65
C GLU A 205 0.58 -8.94 -15.39
N THR A 206 1.26 -8.50 -14.33
CA THR A 206 2.56 -9.05 -13.92
C THR A 206 2.45 -10.53 -13.61
N LEU A 207 1.42 -10.92 -12.85
CA LEU A 207 1.15 -12.31 -12.50
C LEU A 207 0.80 -13.17 -13.73
N GLN A 208 0.00 -12.63 -14.65
CA GLN A 208 -0.43 -13.31 -15.87
C GLN A 208 0.72 -13.51 -16.86
N THR A 209 1.47 -12.45 -17.15
CA THR A 209 2.59 -12.46 -18.11
C THR A 209 3.83 -13.13 -17.56
N ARG A 210 3.93 -13.26 -16.23
CA ARG A 210 5.10 -13.75 -15.49
C ARG A 210 6.37 -12.96 -15.80
N LYS A 211 6.22 -11.68 -16.15
CA LYS A 211 7.31 -10.77 -16.51
C LYS A 211 7.09 -9.40 -15.88
N GLY A 212 8.20 -8.76 -15.48
CA GLY A 212 8.14 -7.41 -14.95
C GLY A 212 9.52 -6.81 -14.70
N ILE A 213 9.55 -5.51 -14.43
CA ILE A 213 10.75 -4.78 -13.98
C ILE A 213 10.71 -4.58 -12.46
N CYS A 214 11.72 -3.94 -11.89
CA CYS A 214 11.83 -3.80 -10.43
C CYS A 214 10.56 -3.26 -9.75
N LEU A 215 9.88 -2.31 -10.39
CA LEU A 215 8.63 -1.72 -9.89
C LEU A 215 7.46 -2.73 -9.89
N ASP A 216 7.40 -3.62 -10.88
CA ASP A 216 6.34 -4.64 -11.01
C ASP A 216 6.45 -5.71 -9.93
N TYR A 217 7.68 -6.19 -9.66
CA TYR A 217 7.95 -7.13 -8.57
C TYR A 217 7.57 -6.52 -7.21
N ALA A 218 8.02 -5.27 -6.96
CA ALA A 218 7.74 -4.59 -5.71
C ALA A 218 6.23 -4.34 -5.52
N SER A 219 5.52 -3.95 -6.58
CA SER A 219 4.07 -3.76 -6.56
C SER A 219 3.32 -5.06 -6.31
N LEU A 220 3.63 -6.12 -7.04
CA LEU A 220 2.99 -7.43 -6.88
C LEU A 220 3.18 -7.98 -5.46
N MET A 221 4.43 -8.04 -4.97
CA MET A 221 4.70 -8.54 -3.62
C MET A 221 4.04 -7.66 -2.55
N THR A 222 4.07 -6.33 -2.70
CA THR A 222 3.43 -5.42 -1.74
C THR A 222 1.91 -5.60 -1.73
N ALA A 223 1.27 -5.75 -2.89
CA ALA A 223 -0.16 -6.04 -2.99
C ALA A 223 -0.52 -7.37 -2.32
N MET A 224 0.28 -8.42 -2.58
CA MET A 224 0.10 -9.72 -1.93
C MET A 224 0.23 -9.61 -0.41
N LEU A 225 1.26 -8.92 0.11
CA LEU A 225 1.44 -8.72 1.55
C LEU A 225 0.32 -7.90 2.20
N ARG A 226 -0.04 -6.76 1.59
CA ARG A 226 -1.14 -5.91 2.07
C ARG A 226 -2.47 -6.65 2.05
N SER A 227 -2.70 -7.45 1.02
CA SER A 227 -3.88 -8.32 0.98
C SER A 227 -3.91 -9.24 2.19
N GLN A 228 -2.76 -9.72 2.69
CA GLN A 228 -2.64 -10.54 3.91
C GLN A 228 -2.70 -9.76 5.23
N GLY A 229 -3.01 -8.47 5.20
CA GLY A 229 -3.05 -7.60 6.38
C GLY A 229 -1.67 -7.18 6.88
N ILE A 230 -0.61 -7.39 6.11
CA ILE A 230 0.77 -7.09 6.50
C ILE A 230 1.14 -5.70 5.95
N PRO A 231 1.32 -4.67 6.80
CA PRO A 231 1.68 -3.33 6.34
C PRO A 231 3.02 -3.35 5.62
N SER A 232 3.03 -2.88 4.37
CA SER A 232 4.18 -2.99 3.49
C SER A 232 4.32 -1.72 2.66
N LYS A 233 5.53 -1.16 2.59
CA LYS A 233 5.88 0.03 1.81
C LYS A 233 6.56 -0.40 0.52
N LEU A 234 6.04 0.02 -0.62
CA LEU A 234 6.79 0.02 -1.87
C LEU A 234 7.66 1.27 -1.87
N ILE A 235 8.96 1.09 -1.66
CA ILE A 235 9.91 2.20 -1.69
C ILE A 235 10.44 2.35 -3.09
N VAL A 236 10.48 3.59 -3.58
CA VAL A 236 11.18 3.95 -4.81
C VAL A 236 12.30 4.92 -4.48
N GLY A 237 13.45 4.72 -5.09
CA GLY A 237 14.65 5.49 -4.82
C GLY A 237 15.78 5.14 -5.78
N TYR A 238 17.01 5.21 -5.28
CA TYR A 238 18.21 4.93 -6.06
C TYR A 238 19.06 3.86 -5.39
N THR A 239 19.67 2.99 -6.20
CA THR A 239 20.79 2.12 -5.85
C THR A 239 22.03 2.57 -6.65
N GLY A 240 22.93 3.30 -6.01
CA GLY A 240 23.93 4.12 -6.70
C GLY A 240 23.25 5.17 -7.60
N ASN A 241 23.52 5.11 -8.91
CA ASN A 241 22.89 5.98 -9.90
C ASN A 241 21.65 5.37 -10.57
N LEU A 242 21.29 4.12 -10.24
CA LEU A 242 20.19 3.40 -10.86
C LEU A 242 18.89 3.63 -10.08
N TYR A 243 17.83 4.06 -10.77
CA TYR A 243 16.49 4.15 -10.17
C TYR A 243 15.95 2.74 -9.89
N HIS A 244 15.45 2.51 -8.66
CA HIS A 244 15.09 1.18 -8.21
C HIS A 244 13.94 1.19 -7.21
N ALA A 245 13.30 0.03 -7.03
CA ALA A 245 12.21 -0.18 -6.08
C ALA A 245 12.49 -1.38 -5.16
N TRP A 246 12.13 -1.27 -3.88
CA TRP A 246 12.26 -2.34 -2.88
C TRP A 246 11.11 -2.27 -1.87
N ILE A 247 11.05 -3.23 -0.95
CA ILE A 247 9.93 -3.37 -0.01
C ILE A 247 10.43 -3.26 1.43
N ASN A 248 9.80 -2.39 2.21
CA ASN A 248 9.90 -2.42 3.67
C ASN A 248 8.63 -3.04 4.22
N VAL A 249 8.75 -3.93 5.21
CA VAL A 249 7.60 -4.68 5.75
C VAL A 249 7.55 -4.51 7.26
N TYR A 250 6.36 -4.28 7.81
CA TYR A 250 6.14 -4.34 9.25
C TYR A 250 5.81 -5.77 9.65
N ILE A 251 6.57 -6.32 10.59
CA ILE A 251 6.36 -7.67 11.12
C ILE A 251 5.92 -7.55 12.58
N ASN A 252 4.77 -8.13 12.93
CA ASN A 252 4.26 -8.09 14.30
C ASN A 252 5.30 -8.67 15.29
N GLY A 253 5.52 -7.97 16.40
CA GLY A 253 6.54 -8.32 17.40
C GLY A 253 7.99 -7.99 17.03
N ILE A 254 8.27 -7.58 15.78
CA ILE A 254 9.61 -7.15 15.33
C ILE A 254 9.65 -5.64 15.03
N GLY A 255 8.63 -5.12 14.34
CA GLY A 255 8.59 -3.76 13.83
C GLY A 255 8.90 -3.67 12.33
N TRP A 256 9.24 -2.46 11.87
CA TRP A 256 9.62 -2.23 10.47
C TRP A 256 10.97 -2.88 10.14
N VAL A 257 10.97 -3.67 9.08
CA VAL A 257 12.14 -4.29 8.47
C VAL A 257 12.39 -3.59 7.13
N ASP A 258 13.38 -2.68 7.11
CA ASP A 258 13.73 -1.92 5.92
C ASP A 258 14.48 -2.78 4.91
N LYS A 259 14.16 -2.68 3.61
CA LYS A 259 14.73 -3.55 2.57
C LYS A 259 14.50 -5.04 2.87
N ALA A 260 13.35 -5.38 3.45
CA ALA A 260 12.92 -6.75 3.68
C ALA A 260 13.00 -7.58 2.38
N VAL A 261 12.66 -6.98 1.23
CA VAL A 261 12.92 -7.55 -0.09
C VAL A 261 13.58 -6.51 -0.97
N TYR A 262 14.78 -6.81 -1.49
CA TYR A 262 15.60 -5.89 -2.29
C TYR A 262 16.31 -6.60 -3.44
N PHE A 263 16.75 -5.87 -4.47
CA PHE A 263 17.55 -6.44 -5.56
C PHE A 263 19.04 -6.14 -5.33
N ASP A 264 19.91 -7.14 -5.36
CA ASP A 264 21.35 -6.95 -5.11
C ASP A 264 22.16 -6.51 -6.35
N GLY A 265 21.49 -6.27 -7.48
CA GLY A 265 22.11 -6.00 -8.78
C GLY A 265 22.09 -7.20 -9.74
N ASN A 266 21.82 -8.41 -9.23
CA ASN A 266 21.67 -9.62 -10.04
C ASN A 266 20.36 -10.37 -9.76
N SER A 267 19.88 -10.37 -8.52
CA SER A 267 18.71 -11.12 -8.08
C SER A 267 17.97 -10.46 -6.91
N TRP A 268 16.67 -10.72 -6.80
CA TRP A 268 15.88 -10.32 -5.64
C TRP A 268 16.24 -11.17 -4.42
N LYS A 269 16.52 -10.53 -3.30
CA LYS A 269 16.90 -11.11 -2.02
C LYS A 269 15.86 -10.78 -0.96
N LEU A 270 15.55 -11.77 -0.13
CA LEU A 270 14.84 -11.59 1.13
C LEU A 270 15.88 -11.32 2.21
N MET A 271 15.77 -10.19 2.89
CA MET A 271 16.55 -9.93 4.08
C MET A 271 15.98 -10.75 5.24
N ASP A 272 16.82 -11.57 5.86
CA ASP A 272 16.42 -12.37 7.01
C ASP A 272 16.09 -11.45 8.22
N PRO A 273 14.82 -11.37 8.66
CA PRO A 273 14.41 -10.47 9.73
C PRO A 273 14.75 -11.00 11.12
N THR A 274 15.09 -12.29 11.27
CA THR A 274 15.69 -12.84 12.50
C THR A 274 17.10 -12.29 12.70
N PHE A 275 17.88 -12.07 11.63
CA PHE A 275 19.15 -11.34 11.74
C PHE A 275 18.94 -9.83 12.02
N ALA A 276 17.94 -9.19 11.42
CA ALA A 276 17.66 -7.76 11.66
C ALA A 276 17.13 -7.46 13.08
N SER A 277 16.35 -8.38 13.68
CA SER A 277 15.75 -8.22 15.02
C SER A 277 16.67 -8.59 16.18
N SER A 278 17.52 -9.61 16.00
CA SER A 278 18.40 -10.12 17.07
C SER A 278 19.72 -9.35 17.25
N ASN A 279 20.07 -8.45 16.33
CA ASN A 279 21.36 -7.77 16.32
C ASN A 279 21.31 -6.37 15.71
N ARG A 280 20.57 -5.45 16.34
CA ARG A 280 20.70 -4.01 16.04
C ARG A 280 22.19 -3.64 16.11
N ASN A 281 22.82 -3.34 14.98
CA ASN A 281 24.24 -2.96 14.80
C ASN A 281 25.33 -4.06 14.80
N SER A 282 25.08 -5.30 14.36
CA SER A 282 26.24 -6.20 14.12
C SER A 282 26.94 -5.90 12.78
N ALA A 283 28.28 -5.83 12.80
CA ALA A 283 29.11 -5.65 11.60
C ALA A 283 28.90 -6.75 10.52
N LYS A 284 28.36 -7.91 10.91
CA LYS A 284 27.96 -8.98 9.97
C LYS A 284 26.72 -8.62 9.15
N ILE A 285 25.77 -7.88 9.74
CA ILE A 285 24.57 -7.38 9.04
C ILE A 285 24.95 -6.28 8.05
N GLN A 286 25.82 -5.35 8.43
CA GLN A 286 26.38 -4.35 7.49
C GLN A 286 27.21 -4.98 6.36
N LYS A 287 27.85 -6.13 6.60
CA LYS A 287 28.56 -6.86 5.54
C LYS A 287 27.62 -7.63 4.60
N TYR A 288 26.40 -7.97 5.06
CA TYR A 288 25.42 -8.76 4.30
C TYR A 288 24.44 -7.89 3.49
N ILE A 289 23.94 -6.80 4.08
CA ILE A 289 23.08 -5.80 3.41
C ILE A 289 23.92 -4.86 2.51
N GLY A 290 25.25 -4.85 2.72
CA GLY A 290 26.09 -3.68 2.45
C GLY A 290 25.90 -2.63 3.56
N ASP A 291 26.77 -1.63 3.64
CA ASP A 291 26.63 -0.51 4.58
C ASP A 291 25.38 0.36 4.31
N GLY A 292 24.59 0.01 3.30
CA GLY A 292 23.38 0.71 2.90
C GLY A 292 23.65 2.05 2.20
N THR A 293 24.91 2.47 2.05
CA THR A 293 25.31 3.79 1.54
C THR A 293 24.91 4.03 0.08
N ASN A 294 24.67 2.95 -0.67
CA ASN A 294 24.23 3.02 -2.05
C ASN A 294 22.70 3.21 -2.21
N TYR A 295 21.89 3.09 -1.15
CA TYR A 295 20.43 3.21 -1.26
C TYR A 295 19.90 4.52 -0.71
N THR A 296 19.26 5.31 -1.56
CA THR A 296 18.59 6.54 -1.16
C THR A 296 17.10 6.43 -1.45
N ALA A 297 16.28 6.32 -0.40
CA ALA A 297 14.82 6.34 -0.51
C ALA A 297 14.35 7.72 -0.98
N LYS A 298 13.39 7.74 -1.91
CA LYS A 298 12.78 8.98 -2.41
C LYS A 298 11.30 9.06 -2.06
N TYR A 299 10.58 7.94 -2.24
CA TYR A 299 9.14 7.85 -2.04
C TYR A 299 8.78 6.52 -1.36
N ALA A 300 7.84 6.56 -0.42
CA ALA A 300 7.18 5.37 0.14
C ALA A 300 5.71 5.35 -0.28
N TYR A 301 5.33 4.34 -1.05
CA TYR A 301 3.95 4.09 -1.47
C TYR A 301 3.35 2.90 -0.75
#